data_AF-A0A0L6CK51-F1
#
_entry.id   AF-A0A0L6CK51-F1
#
_cell.length_a   1.000
_cell.length_b   1.000
_cell.length_c   1.000
_cell.angle_alpha   90.00
_cell.angle_beta   90.00
_cell.angle_gamma   90.00
#
_symmetry.space_group_name_H-M   'P 1'
#
loop_
_entity.id
_entity.type
_entity.pdbx_description
1 polymer ?
#
loop_
_entity_poly.entity_id
_entity_poly.type
_entity_poly.pdbx_seq_one_letter_code
_entity_poly.pdbx_strand_id
1 'polypeptide(L)'
;MSIDGASSDGVHETNPCRAAYLRRIERNRHRSVSELIDGLGCEFAVAVDVIAQYADLAPEAVRCARATGHATGPREHRLLVELYALCQTVEDVLGASAATWFAGTDQAHALDRLLREARPAHLVA
;
A
#
# COMPACT_ATOMS: atom_id res chain seq x y z
N MET A 1 -10.41 -37.26 -12.77
CA MET A 1 -11.16 -36.00 -12.94
C MET A 1 -10.79 -35.09 -11.79
N SER A 2 -10.62 -33.81 -12.12
CA SER A 2 -10.47 -32.60 -11.30
C SER A 2 -9.86 -32.67 -9.90
N ILE A 3 -8.63 -32.15 -9.83
CA ILE A 3 -8.07 -31.26 -8.80
C ILE A 3 -9.14 -30.67 -7.87
N ASP A 4 -9.13 -31.08 -6.60
CA ASP A 4 -9.62 -30.24 -5.50
C ASP A 4 -8.66 -29.05 -5.39
N GLY A 5 -8.97 -28.01 -6.16
CA GLY A 5 -8.30 -26.72 -6.06
C GLY A 5 -8.64 -26.11 -4.71
N ALA A 6 -7.64 -26.04 -3.85
CA ALA A 6 -7.67 -25.36 -2.55
C ALA A 6 -8.42 -24.02 -2.62
N SER A 7 -9.67 -23.97 -2.13
CA SER A 7 -10.21 -22.73 -1.57
C SER A 7 -9.59 -22.59 -0.19
N SER A 8 -8.39 -22.03 -0.14
CA SER A 8 -7.93 -21.39 1.08
C SER A 8 -8.81 -20.16 1.23
N ASP A 9 -10.00 -20.38 1.80
CA ASP A 9 -10.84 -19.35 2.37
C ASP A 9 -9.96 -18.67 3.42
N GLY A 10 -9.28 -17.63 2.94
CA GLY A 10 -8.33 -16.85 3.72
C GLY A 10 -9.04 -16.43 4.98
N VAL A 11 -8.41 -16.77 6.11
CA VAL A 11 -8.63 -16.22 7.45
C VAL A 11 -9.55 -15.01 7.38
N HIS A 12 -10.78 -15.14 7.90
CA HIS A 12 -11.74 -14.03 8.01
C HIS A 12 -11.08 -12.91 8.81
N GLU A 13 -10.38 -12.02 8.12
CA GLU A 13 -9.74 -10.85 8.70
C GLU A 13 -10.86 -9.94 9.22
N THR A 14 -10.99 -9.86 10.55
CA THR A 14 -12.08 -9.17 11.23
C THR A 14 -11.88 -7.66 11.25
N ASN A 15 -10.66 -7.19 11.02
CA ASN A 15 -10.39 -5.77 10.88
C ASN A 15 -10.67 -5.31 9.44
N PRO A 16 -11.63 -4.40 9.21
CA PRO A 16 -12.02 -3.98 7.85
C PRO A 16 -10.88 -3.30 7.10
N CYS A 17 -10.02 -2.53 7.78
CA CYS A 17 -8.83 -1.93 7.17
C CYS A 17 -7.80 -2.98 6.76
N ARG A 18 -7.51 -3.94 7.64
CA ARG A 18 -6.56 -5.01 7.32
C ARG A 18 -7.05 -5.87 6.16
N ALA A 19 -8.34 -6.21 6.15
CA ALA A 19 -8.96 -6.97 5.08
C ALA A 19 -8.90 -6.20 3.74
N ALA A 20 -9.18 -4.89 3.76
CA ALA A 20 -9.11 -4.05 2.57
C ALA A 20 -7.68 -3.90 2.05
N TYR A 21 -6.71 -3.67 2.96
CA TYR A 21 -5.29 -3.62 2.67
C TYR A 21 -4.78 -4.91 1.99
N LEU A 22 -5.03 -6.07 2.60
CA LEU A 22 -4.59 -7.37 2.05
C LEU A 22 -5.20 -7.66 0.67
N ARG A 23 -6.50 -7.38 0.48
CA ARG A 23 -7.16 -7.53 -0.84
C ARG A 23 -6.57 -6.61 -1.90
N ARG A 24 -6.09 -5.43 -1.52
CA ARG A 24 -5.43 -4.49 -2.45
C ARG A 24 -4.03 -4.97 -2.79
N ILE A 25 -3.26 -5.50 -1.84
CA ILE A 25 -1.96 -6.13 -2.13
C ILE A 25 -2.12 -7.23 -3.17
N GLU A 26 -3.04 -8.16 -2.91
CA GLU A 26 -3.25 -9.32 -3.77
C GLU A 26 -3.68 -8.93 -5.20
N ARG A 27 -4.52 -7.90 -5.33
CA ARG A 27 -4.95 -7.36 -6.64
C ARG A 27 -3.82 -6.66 -7.40
N ASN A 28 -2.90 -6.03 -6.69
CA ASN A 28 -1.88 -5.16 -7.30
C ASN A 28 -0.53 -5.85 -7.49
N ARG A 29 -0.32 -7.05 -6.94
CA ARG A 29 0.97 -7.77 -6.99
C ARG A 29 1.53 -7.99 -8.40
N HIS A 30 0.67 -8.03 -9.41
CA HIS A 30 1.03 -8.28 -10.82
C HIS A 30 1.15 -7.01 -11.67
N ARG A 31 0.82 -5.84 -11.11
CA ARG A 31 0.86 -4.57 -11.85
C ARG A 31 2.28 -4.04 -11.93
N SER A 32 2.58 -3.27 -12.96
CA SER A 32 3.85 -2.56 -13.08
C SER A 32 3.92 -1.35 -12.13
N VAL A 33 5.14 -0.89 -11.84
CA VAL A 33 5.39 0.31 -11.03
C VAL A 33 4.68 1.54 -11.61
N SER A 34 4.67 1.71 -12.94
CA SER A 34 3.97 2.83 -13.58
C SER A 34 2.47 2.78 -13.30
N GLU A 35 1.84 1.62 -13.47
CA GLU A 35 0.41 1.44 -13.23
C GLU A 35 0.02 1.69 -11.76
N LEU A 36 0.89 1.32 -10.82
CA LEU A 36 0.68 1.59 -9.40
C LEU A 36 0.77 3.10 -9.10
N ILE A 37 1.81 3.76 -9.59
CA ILE A 37 2.03 5.18 -9.34
C ILE A 37 0.93 6.04 -9.97
N ASP A 38 0.57 5.78 -11.23
CA ASP A 38 -0.47 6.55 -11.92
C ASP A 38 -1.85 6.34 -11.26
N GLY A 39 -2.05 5.23 -10.55
CA GLY A 39 -3.27 4.94 -9.79
C GLY A 39 -3.28 5.43 -8.34
N LEU A 40 -2.20 6.04 -7.82
CA LEU A 40 -2.09 6.42 -6.39
C LEU A 40 -2.90 7.67 -6.03
N GLY A 41 -3.44 8.42 -7.01
CA GLY A 41 -4.27 9.61 -6.77
C GLY A 41 -3.57 10.79 -6.09
N CYS A 42 -2.37 10.61 -5.55
CA CYS A 42 -1.57 11.65 -4.93
C CYS A 42 -0.68 12.37 -5.95
N GLU A 43 -0.16 13.53 -5.56
CA GLU A 43 0.90 14.19 -6.32
C GLU A 43 2.09 13.24 -6.50
N PHE A 44 2.54 13.07 -7.74
CA PHE A 44 3.63 12.15 -8.08
C PHE A 44 4.90 12.40 -7.24
N ALA A 45 5.18 13.67 -6.90
CA ALA A 45 6.29 14.04 -6.04
C ALA A 45 6.17 13.42 -4.64
N VAL A 46 4.97 13.44 -4.04
CA VAL A 46 4.72 12.85 -2.72
C VAL A 46 4.86 11.32 -2.77
N ALA A 47 4.37 10.67 -3.83
CA ALA A 47 4.60 9.23 -4.02
C ALA A 47 6.09 8.92 -4.08
N VAL A 48 6.85 9.66 -4.88
CA VAL A 48 8.30 9.47 -5.04
C VAL A 48 9.03 9.63 -3.72
N ASP A 49 8.73 10.68 -2.95
CA ASP A 49 9.42 10.95 -1.68
C ASP A 49 9.10 9.89 -0.62
N VAL A 50 7.84 9.46 -0.52
CA VAL A 50 7.43 8.37 0.37
C VAL A 50 8.07 7.04 -0.05
N ILE A 51 8.04 6.71 -1.34
CA ILE A 51 8.66 5.48 -1.86
C ILE A 51 10.17 5.52 -1.64
N ALA A 52 10.84 6.63 -1.93
CA ALA A 52 12.27 6.81 -1.75
C ALA A 52 12.66 6.64 -0.28
N GLN A 53 11.94 7.30 0.63
CA GLN A 53 12.13 7.18 2.06
C GLN A 53 11.95 5.73 2.55
N TYR A 54 10.88 5.05 2.12
CA TYR A 54 10.53 3.71 2.59
C TYR A 54 11.37 2.61 1.93
N ALA A 55 11.90 2.85 0.74
CA ALA A 55 12.72 1.89 0.01
C ALA A 55 14.22 2.04 0.31
N ASP A 56 14.60 3.06 1.10
CA ASP A 56 15.99 3.49 1.27
C ASP A 56 16.67 3.77 -0.09
N LEU A 57 15.93 4.46 -0.96
CA LEU A 57 16.36 4.80 -2.32
C LEU A 57 16.47 6.32 -2.48
N ALA A 58 17.30 6.75 -3.42
CA ALA A 58 17.27 8.13 -3.88
C ALA A 58 15.96 8.39 -4.67
N PRO A 59 15.30 9.56 -4.52
CA PRO A 59 14.12 9.93 -5.30
C PRO A 59 14.31 9.77 -6.82
N GLU A 60 15.51 10.06 -7.32
CA GLU A 60 15.85 9.91 -8.74
C GLU A 60 15.79 8.45 -9.22
N ALA A 61 16.15 7.49 -8.36
CA ALA A 61 16.06 6.07 -8.68
C ALA A 61 14.59 5.63 -8.86
N VAL A 62 13.68 6.18 -8.03
CA VAL A 62 12.23 5.94 -8.15
C VAL A 62 11.68 6.55 -9.44
N ARG A 63 12.10 7.77 -9.81
CA ARG A 63 11.71 8.42 -11.07
C ARG A 63 12.18 7.61 -12.29
N CYS A 64 13.42 7.12 -12.26
CA CYS A 64 13.98 6.25 -13.30
C CYS A 64 13.22 4.92 -13.40
N ALA A 65 12.90 4.27 -12.27
CA ALA A 65 12.14 3.02 -12.24
C ALA A 65 10.74 3.19 -12.88
N ARG A 66 10.07 4.32 -12.61
CA ARG A 66 8.81 4.66 -13.28
C ARG A 66 8.99 4.85 -14.78
N ALA A 67 9.93 5.71 -15.18
CA ALA A 67 10.11 6.09 -16.58
C ALA A 67 10.48 4.92 -17.49
N THR A 68 11.24 3.96 -16.96
CA THR A 68 11.73 2.79 -17.71
C THR A 68 10.81 1.58 -17.60
N GLY A 69 9.82 1.61 -16.70
CA GLY A 69 9.01 0.45 -16.34
C GLY A 69 9.83 -0.75 -15.86
N HIS A 70 11.12 -0.55 -15.55
CA HIS A 70 12.00 -1.64 -15.16
C HIS A 70 11.56 -2.22 -13.83
N ALA A 71 11.76 -3.53 -13.71
CA ALA A 71 11.54 -4.26 -12.49
C ALA A 71 12.45 -3.67 -11.41
N THR A 72 11.88 -2.81 -10.57
CA THR A 72 12.24 -2.76 -9.16
C THR A 72 12.43 -4.20 -8.70
N GLY A 73 13.52 -4.49 -7.97
CA GLY A 73 13.75 -5.84 -7.48
C GLY A 73 12.52 -6.39 -6.73
N PRO A 74 12.40 -7.71 -6.55
CA PRO A 74 11.21 -8.31 -5.94
C PRO A 74 10.82 -7.68 -4.59
N ARG A 75 11.80 -7.14 -3.85
CA ARG A 75 11.62 -6.42 -2.59
C ARG A 75 11.00 -5.03 -2.81
N GLU A 76 11.57 -4.25 -3.71
CA GLU A 76 11.15 -2.89 -4.02
C GLU A 76 9.76 -2.87 -4.65
N HIS A 77 9.47 -3.84 -5.54
CA HIS A 77 8.13 -4.03 -6.09
C HIS A 77 7.10 -4.36 -5.01
N ARG A 78 7.43 -5.29 -4.11
CA ARG A 78 6.56 -5.64 -2.98
C ARG A 78 6.27 -4.42 -2.10
N LEU A 79 7.29 -3.63 -1.80
CA LEU A 79 7.13 -2.41 -1.02
C LEU A 79 6.20 -1.40 -1.70
N LEU A 80 6.31 -1.22 -3.02
CA LEU A 80 5.42 -0.35 -3.79
C LEU A 80 3.96 -0.81 -3.74
N VAL A 81 3.73 -2.11 -3.87
CA VAL A 81 2.39 -2.71 -3.74
C VAL A 81 1.83 -2.49 -2.33
N GLU A 82 2.65 -2.63 -1.30
CA GLU A 82 2.27 -2.40 0.09
C GLU A 82 1.94 -0.91 0.35
N LEU A 83 2.77 0.03 -0.13
CA LEU A 83 2.50 1.47 -0.01
C LEU A 83 1.23 1.89 -0.78
N TYR A 84 1.03 1.37 -1.98
CA TYR A 84 -0.20 1.61 -2.76
C TYR A 84 -1.45 1.15 -2.01
N ALA A 85 -1.41 -0.08 -1.50
CA ALA A 85 -2.51 -0.63 -0.72
C ALA A 85 -2.78 0.19 0.54
N LEU A 86 -1.73 0.71 1.19
CA LEU A 86 -1.84 1.53 2.39
C LEU A 86 -2.48 2.89 2.08
N CYS A 87 -2.00 3.62 1.07
CA CYS A 87 -2.55 4.91 0.65
C CYS A 87 -4.05 4.81 0.35
N GLN A 88 -4.46 3.85 -0.49
CA GLN A 88 -5.88 3.65 -0.80
C GLN A 88 -6.71 3.25 0.41
N THR A 89 -6.13 2.52 1.37
CA THR A 89 -6.87 2.13 2.57
C THR A 89 -7.08 3.32 3.50
N VAL A 90 -6.09 4.22 3.62
CA VAL A 90 -6.23 5.47 4.37
C VAL A 90 -7.30 6.36 3.75
N GLU A 91 -7.23 6.60 2.44
CA GLU A 91 -8.18 7.48 1.76
C GLU A 91 -9.61 6.91 1.77
N ASP A 92 -9.77 5.62 1.44
CA ASP A 92 -11.11 5.03 1.32
C ASP A 92 -11.76 4.72 2.66
N VAL A 93 -10.99 4.32 3.68
CA VAL A 93 -11.54 3.85 4.96
C VAL A 93 -11.44 4.88 6.08
N LEU A 94 -10.36 5.67 6.12
CA LEU A 94 -10.21 6.74 7.12
C LEU A 94 -10.72 8.10 6.61
N GLY A 95 -10.93 8.26 5.29
CA GLY A 95 -11.35 9.54 4.71
C GLY A 95 -10.30 10.64 4.83
N ALA A 96 -9.03 10.27 5.01
CA ALA A 96 -7.91 11.19 5.19
C ALA A 96 -7.00 11.18 3.95
N SER A 97 -6.38 12.33 3.63
CA SER A 97 -5.37 12.40 2.57
C SER A 97 -4.16 11.54 2.95
N ALA A 98 -3.75 10.62 2.07
CA ALA A 98 -2.56 9.80 2.29
C ALA A 98 -1.32 10.68 2.51
N ALA A 99 -1.15 11.74 1.72
CA ALA A 99 -0.03 12.67 1.83
C ALA A 99 0.10 13.28 3.24
N THR A 100 -1.01 13.71 3.82
CA THR A 100 -1.03 14.29 5.18
C THR A 100 -0.84 13.20 6.24
N TRP A 101 -1.38 12.01 6.00
CA TRP A 101 -1.31 10.90 6.94
C TRP A 101 0.11 10.34 7.09
N PHE A 102 0.87 10.27 6.00
CA PHE A 102 2.27 9.82 6.00
C PHE A 102 3.24 10.86 6.58
N ALA A 103 2.89 12.15 6.56
CA ALA A 103 3.72 13.21 7.14
C ALA A 103 3.93 12.97 8.65
N GLY A 104 5.10 12.42 9.02
CA GLY A 104 5.47 12.11 10.40
C GLY A 104 5.27 10.67 10.85
N THR A 105 4.98 9.73 9.93
CA THR A 105 4.87 8.30 10.27
C THR A 105 6.17 7.56 9.98
N ASP A 106 6.63 6.77 10.95
CA ASP A 106 7.74 5.83 10.76
C ASP A 106 7.28 4.57 9.99
N GLN A 107 8.12 4.09 9.07
CA GLN A 107 7.82 3.01 8.14
C GLN A 107 7.41 1.72 8.85
N ALA A 108 8.12 1.34 9.89
CA ALA A 108 7.88 0.11 10.63
C ALA A 108 6.49 0.08 11.29
N HIS A 109 5.91 1.26 11.53
CA HIS A 109 4.71 1.44 12.33
C HIS A 109 3.51 1.93 11.53
N ALA A 110 3.64 2.14 10.21
CA ALA A 110 2.55 2.66 9.38
C ALA A 110 1.36 1.70 9.34
N LEU A 111 1.59 0.40 9.11
CA LEU A 111 0.50 -0.58 9.15
C LEU A 111 -0.14 -0.66 10.55
N ASP A 112 0.66 -0.66 11.62
CA ASP A 112 0.14 -0.69 12.99
C ASP A 112 -0.63 0.58 13.37
N ARG A 113 -0.24 1.74 12.82
CA ARG A 113 -0.96 3.01 12.93
C ARG A 113 -2.31 2.92 12.21
N LEU A 114 -2.33 2.44 10.96
CA LEU A 114 -3.57 2.22 10.20
C LEU A 114 -4.55 1.34 11.00
N LEU A 115 -4.07 0.24 11.56
CA LEU A 115 -4.91 -0.70 12.32
C LEU A 115 -5.45 -0.12 13.63
N ARG A 116 -4.72 0.81 14.26
CA ARG A 116 -5.16 1.51 15.48
C ARG A 116 -6.17 2.62 15.19
N GLU A 117 -5.92 3.43 14.17
CA GLU A 117 -6.78 4.57 13.80
C GLU A 117 -8.07 4.14 13.11
N ALA A 118 -8.06 2.97 12.48
CA ALA A 118 -9.24 2.31 11.92
C ALA A 118 -10.21 1.77 12.97
N ARG A 119 -9.86 1.82 14.27
CA ARG A 119 -10.81 1.42 15.30
C ARG A 119 -12.00 2.36 15.19
N PRO A 120 -13.21 1.81 15.00
CA PRO A 120 -14.36 2.65 14.85
C PRO A 120 -14.53 3.55 16.07
N ALA A 121 -14.67 4.85 15.85
CA ALA A 121 -14.88 5.84 16.92
C ALA A 121 -16.08 5.49 17.84
N HIS A 122 -16.98 4.60 17.39
CA HIS A 122 -18.12 4.09 18.12
C HIS A 122 -17.82 2.96 19.12
N LEU A 123 -16.56 2.52 19.28
CA LEU A 123 -16.13 1.64 20.38
C LEU A 123 -15.40 2.40 21.50
N VAL A 124 -15.39 3.73 21.44
CA VAL A 124 -15.03 4.62 22.55
C VAL A 124 -16.31 5.32 23.02
N ALA A 125 -17.14 4.58 23.73
CA ALA A 125 -18.27 5.09 24.51
C ALA A 125 -18.38 4.29 25.80
#